data_AF-E1R3G1-F1
#
_entry.id   AF-E1R3G1-F1
#
_cell.length_a   1.000
_cell.length_b   1.000
_cell.length_c   1.000
_cell.angle_alpha   90.00
_cell.angle_beta   90.00
_cell.angle_gamma   90.00
#
_symmetry.space_group_name_H-M   'P 1'
#
loop_
_entity.id
_entity.type
_entity.pdbx_description
1 polymer ?
#
loop_
_entity_poly.entity_id
_entity_poly.type
_entity_poly.pdbx_seq_one_letter_code
_entity_poly.pdbx_strand_id
1 'polypeptide(L)'
;MSGKTSIYWNSVLEKKLDPLVKRHGGASRAITIVADRYEELMKREKRTLRELFSDGEVNLMLNNALSTAYEPGAVIPGAVLADTEDEIDAQFEYFGVNRGDIIKKLRSLNIGQQFALVDYLEELRGDAGGDDSTEEDH
;
A
#
# COMPACT_ATOMS: atom_id res chain seq x y z
N MET A 1 -5.98 10.51 25.55
CA MET A 1 -6.29 11.86 25.04
C MET A 1 -7.37 11.75 23.99
N SER A 2 -8.37 12.63 23.97
CA SER A 2 -9.30 12.73 22.84
C SER A 2 -8.70 13.70 21.82
N GLY A 3 -8.30 13.18 20.66
CA GLY A 3 -7.85 14.00 19.53
C GLY A 3 -9.03 14.37 18.63
N LYS A 4 -9.00 15.58 18.06
CA LYS A 4 -9.94 16.00 17.01
C LYS A 4 -9.17 16.09 15.70
N THR A 5 -9.62 15.34 14.70
CA THR A 5 -9.11 15.41 13.33
C THR A 5 -10.15 16.07 12.43
N SER A 6 -9.73 17.03 11.61
CA SER A 6 -10.58 17.69 10.62
C SER A 6 -10.26 17.13 9.23
N ILE A 7 -11.28 16.81 8.44
CA ILE A 7 -11.13 16.35 7.05
C ILE A 7 -11.82 17.32 6.09
N TYR A 8 -11.23 17.52 4.92
CA TYR A 8 -11.87 18.31 3.87
C TYR A 8 -12.94 17.50 3.16
N TRP A 9 -14.18 17.97 3.21
CA TRP A 9 -15.34 17.27 2.68
C TRP A 9 -15.73 17.82 1.30
N ASN A 10 -15.16 17.24 0.25
CA ASN A 10 -15.50 17.60 -1.13
C ASN A 10 -16.65 16.73 -1.69
N SER A 11 -17.17 17.12 -2.85
CA SER A 11 -18.30 16.42 -3.49
C SER A 11 -18.00 14.98 -3.91
N VAL A 12 -16.72 14.64 -4.14
CA VAL A 12 -16.30 13.26 -4.45
C VAL A 12 -16.34 12.39 -3.20
N LEU A 13 -15.77 12.89 -2.09
CA LEU A 13 -15.79 12.22 -0.80
C LEU A 13 -17.21 12.07 -0.26
N GLU A 14 -18.04 13.09 -0.42
CA GLU A 14 -19.46 13.06 -0.07
C GLU A 14 -20.18 11.91 -0.77
N LYS A 15 -20.04 11.79 -2.10
CA LYS A 15 -20.66 10.70 -2.88
C LYS A 15 -20.20 9.32 -2.43
N LYS A 16 -18.93 9.15 -2.05
CA LYS A 16 -18.38 7.88 -1.55
C LYS A 16 -18.89 7.55 -0.14
N LEU A 17 -19.02 8.54 0.73
CA LEU A 17 -19.40 8.35 2.13
C LEU A 17 -20.91 8.32 2.37
N ASP A 18 -21.72 8.99 1.56
CA ASP A 18 -23.17 9.12 1.76
C ASP A 18 -23.89 7.77 1.99
N PRO A 19 -23.60 6.69 1.24
CA PRO A 19 -24.18 5.37 1.52
C PRO A 19 -23.80 4.82 2.90
N LEU A 20 -22.59 5.11 3.37
CA LEU A 20 -22.07 4.65 4.66
C LEU A 20 -22.63 5.50 5.81
N VAL A 21 -22.75 6.81 5.61
CA VAL A 21 -23.38 7.73 6.57
C VAL A 21 -24.83 7.33 6.81
N LYS A 22 -25.59 7.07 5.75
CA LYS A 22 -26.98 6.60 5.84
C LYS A 22 -27.09 5.27 6.60
N ARG A 23 -26.14 4.35 6.37
CA ARG A 23 -26.12 3.03 7.03
C ARG A 23 -25.73 3.09 8.51
N HIS A 24 -24.82 4.00 8.88
CA HIS A 24 -24.20 4.01 10.22
C HIS A 24 -24.64 5.18 11.11
N GLY A 25 -25.48 6.10 10.59
CA GLY A 25 -26.10 7.17 11.37
C GLY A 25 -25.18 8.36 11.67
N GLY A 26 -24.14 8.59 10.86
CA GLY A 26 -23.27 9.75 10.99
C GLY A 26 -21.91 9.60 10.30
N ALA A 27 -21.34 10.71 9.84
CA ALA A 27 -20.06 10.76 9.11
C ALA A 27 -18.89 10.22 9.94
N SER A 28 -18.71 10.72 11.16
CA SER A 28 -17.61 10.28 12.03
C SER A 28 -17.64 8.78 12.29
N ARG A 29 -18.83 8.25 12.62
CA ARG A 29 -19.00 6.81 12.87
C ARG A 29 -18.75 5.97 11.62
N ALA A 30 -19.24 6.42 10.46
CA ALA A 30 -19.01 5.74 9.19
C ALA A 30 -17.51 5.66 8.85
N ILE A 31 -16.79 6.78 8.98
CA ILE A 31 -15.34 6.83 8.73
C ILE A 31 -14.58 5.93 9.69
N THR A 32 -14.87 6.00 10.99
CA THR A 32 -14.20 5.13 11.98
C THR A 32 -14.41 3.65 11.68
N ILE A 33 -15.62 3.23 11.31
CA ILE A 33 -15.91 1.82 10.99
C ILE A 33 -15.17 1.38 9.71
N VAL A 34 -15.07 2.24 8.70
CA VAL A 34 -14.35 1.91 7.47
C VAL A 34 -12.86 1.81 7.73
N ALA A 35 -12.30 2.77 8.47
CA ALA A 35 -10.88 2.77 8.85
C ALA A 35 -10.51 1.52 9.65
N ASP A 36 -11.32 1.16 10.66
CA ASP A 36 -11.12 -0.06 11.48
C ASP A 36 -11.12 -1.35 10.65
N ARG A 37 -12.09 -1.48 9.73
CA ARG A 37 -12.15 -2.63 8.81
C ARG A 37 -10.99 -2.68 7.84
N TYR A 38 -10.56 -1.53 7.34
CA TYR A 38 -9.42 -1.40 6.45
C TYR A 38 -8.13 -1.80 7.18
N GLU A 39 -7.90 -1.25 8.36
CA GLU A 39 -6.73 -1.55 9.19
C GLU A 39 -6.63 -3.05 9.50
N GLU A 40 -7.73 -3.69 9.92
CA GLU A 40 -7.74 -5.12 10.21
C GLU A 40 -7.49 -5.97 8.96
N LEU A 41 -8.01 -5.57 7.79
CA LEU A 41 -7.73 -6.25 6.52
C LEU A 41 -6.25 -6.12 6.15
N MET A 42 -5.72 -4.89 6.15
CA MET A 42 -4.32 -4.61 5.79
C MET A 42 -3.37 -5.34 6.73
N LYS A 43 -3.61 -5.30 8.05
CA LYS A 43 -2.80 -6.01 9.05
C LYS A 43 -2.74 -7.51 8.78
N ARG A 44 -3.87 -8.14 8.43
CA ARG A 44 -3.92 -9.57 8.11
C ARG A 44 -3.15 -9.90 6.84
N GLU A 45 -3.39 -9.16 5.77
CA GLU A 45 -2.76 -9.44 4.48
C GLU A 45 -1.27 -9.09 4.47
N LYS A 46 -0.84 -8.01 5.12
CA LYS A 46 0.59 -7.67 5.28
C LYS A 46 1.38 -8.77 5.97
N ARG A 47 0.81 -9.41 7.00
CA ARG A 47 1.43 -10.58 7.63
C ARG A 47 1.60 -11.72 6.63
N THR A 48 0.56 -12.04 5.85
CA THR A 48 0.65 -13.06 4.79
C THR A 48 1.74 -12.71 3.77
N LEU A 49 1.82 -11.45 3.36
CA LEU A 49 2.80 -10.98 2.37
C LEU A 49 4.25 -11.09 2.88
N ARG A 50 4.49 -10.79 4.16
CA ARG A 50 5.82 -10.95 4.80
C ARG A 50 6.30 -12.39 4.83
N GLU A 51 5.38 -13.36 4.88
CA GLU A 51 5.71 -14.78 4.82
C GLU A 51 5.86 -15.29 3.38
N LEU A 52 5.22 -14.62 2.42
CA LEU A 52 5.18 -15.04 1.01
C LEU A 52 6.40 -14.59 0.21
N PHE A 53 6.90 -13.37 0.47
CA PHE A 53 8.00 -12.78 -0.26
C PHE A 53 9.29 -12.76 0.56
N SER A 54 10.42 -13.05 -0.09
CA SER A 54 11.73 -12.88 0.51
C SER A 54 12.13 -11.40 0.55
N ASP A 55 13.11 -11.04 1.37
CA ASP A 55 13.64 -9.67 1.44
C ASP A 55 14.13 -9.18 0.08
N GLY A 56 14.76 -10.04 -0.73
CA GLY A 56 15.20 -9.71 -2.09
C GLY A 56 14.03 -9.39 -3.02
N GLU A 57 12.94 -10.16 -2.95
CA GLU A 57 11.73 -9.90 -3.73
C GLU A 57 11.06 -8.61 -3.31
N VAL A 58 10.99 -8.33 -2.00
CA VAL A 58 10.44 -7.07 -1.47
C VAL A 58 11.28 -5.88 -1.92
N ASN A 59 12.61 -5.97 -1.82
CA ASN A 59 13.51 -4.90 -2.23
C ASN A 59 13.44 -4.62 -3.74
N LEU A 60 13.31 -5.67 -4.57
CA LEU A 60 13.06 -5.52 -6.01
C LEU A 60 11.75 -4.76 -6.25
N MET A 61 10.65 -5.21 -5.66
CA MET A 61 9.34 -4.55 -5.84
C MET A 61 9.35 -3.10 -5.33
N LEU A 62 10.03 -2.85 -4.21
CA LEU A 62 10.20 -1.51 -3.66
C LEU A 62 10.98 -0.61 -4.62
N ASN A 63 12.07 -1.12 -5.21
CA ASN A 63 12.85 -0.41 -6.23
C ASN A 63 11.98 -0.06 -7.44
N ASN A 64 11.19 -1.01 -7.94
CA ASN A 64 10.31 -0.80 -9.10
C ASN A 64 9.23 0.25 -8.79
N ALA A 65 8.75 0.29 -7.55
CA ALA A 65 7.73 1.22 -7.08
C ALA A 65 8.24 2.67 -6.83
N LEU A 66 9.56 2.94 -6.91
CA LEU A 66 10.12 4.25 -6.55
C LEU A 66 9.58 5.41 -7.39
N SER A 67 9.20 5.15 -8.64
CA SER A 67 8.67 6.17 -9.56
C SER A 67 7.16 6.04 -9.83
N THR A 68 6.47 5.17 -9.09
CA THR A 68 5.05 4.88 -9.31
C THR A 68 4.20 5.41 -8.16
N ALA A 69 3.20 6.24 -8.52
CA ALA A 69 2.14 6.64 -7.63
C ALA A 69 0.93 5.72 -7.86
N TYR A 70 0.57 4.91 -6.85
CA TYR A 70 -0.53 3.94 -6.95
C TYR A 70 -1.90 4.58 -6.66
N GLU A 71 -2.18 5.70 -7.32
CA GLU A 71 -3.43 6.43 -7.18
C GLU A 71 -4.07 6.77 -8.54
N PRO A 72 -5.43 6.73 -8.63
CA PRO A 72 -6.38 6.35 -7.59
C PRO A 72 -6.45 4.83 -7.39
N GLY A 73 -6.91 4.34 -6.23
CA GLY A 73 -6.89 2.91 -5.90
C GLY A 73 -7.57 1.92 -6.88
N ALA A 74 -8.31 2.41 -7.88
CA ALA A 74 -8.76 1.58 -9.00
C ALA A 74 -7.63 1.06 -9.90
N VAL A 75 -6.44 1.69 -9.87
CA VAL A 75 -5.27 1.26 -10.64
C VAL A 75 -4.43 0.20 -9.93
N ILE A 76 -4.63 0.01 -8.63
CA ILE A 76 -3.83 -0.90 -7.79
C ILE A 76 -3.89 -2.37 -8.28
N PRO A 77 -5.06 -2.92 -8.65
CA PRO A 77 -5.12 -4.31 -9.09
C PRO A 77 -4.21 -4.57 -10.30
N GLY A 78 -3.18 -5.39 -10.10
CA GLY A 78 -2.17 -5.76 -11.10
C GLY A 78 -1.01 -4.78 -11.26
N ALA A 79 -0.99 -3.64 -10.57
CA ALA A 79 0.03 -2.60 -10.79
C ALA A 79 1.46 -3.08 -10.48
N VAL A 80 1.68 -3.62 -9.27
CA VAL A 80 3.01 -4.14 -8.88
C VAL A 80 3.44 -5.32 -9.77
N LEU A 81 2.48 -6.13 -10.23
CA LEU A 81 2.76 -7.19 -11.19
C LEU A 81 3.27 -6.60 -12.51
N ALA A 82 2.57 -5.61 -13.07
CA ALA A 82 2.97 -4.95 -14.32
C ALA A 82 4.37 -4.32 -14.18
N ASP A 83 4.61 -3.56 -13.11
CA ASP A 83 5.90 -2.93 -12.84
C ASP A 83 7.03 -3.98 -12.72
N THR A 84 6.73 -5.16 -12.14
CA THR A 84 7.69 -6.26 -12.06
C THR A 84 7.85 -6.98 -13.39
N GLU A 85 6.79 -7.15 -14.18
CA GLU A 85 6.85 -7.79 -15.50
C GLU A 85 7.63 -6.96 -16.51
N ASP A 86 7.66 -5.63 -16.39
CA ASP A 86 8.37 -4.72 -17.28
C ASP A 86 9.85 -4.53 -16.92
N GLU A 87 10.29 -5.05 -15.77
CA GLU A 87 11.66 -4.88 -15.28
C GLU A 87 12.68 -5.72 -16.07
N ILE A 88 13.92 -5.23 -16.17
CA ILE A 88 15.02 -5.87 -16.89
C ILE A 88 15.66 -7.00 -16.05
N ASP A 89 16.13 -8.05 -16.72
CA ASP A 89 16.70 -9.25 -16.07
C ASP A 89 17.87 -8.92 -15.11
N ALA A 90 18.66 -7.89 -15.42
CA ALA A 90 19.77 -7.46 -14.59
C ALA A 90 19.34 -7.04 -13.16
N GLN A 91 18.13 -6.49 -12.99
CA GLN A 91 17.62 -6.15 -11.65
C GLN A 91 17.26 -7.40 -10.85
N PHE A 92 16.62 -8.38 -11.49
CA PHE A 92 16.34 -9.67 -10.85
C PHE A 92 17.64 -10.35 -10.38
N GLU A 93 18.68 -10.35 -11.22
CA GLU A 93 20.01 -10.86 -10.85
C GLU A 93 20.63 -10.09 -9.69
N TYR A 94 20.57 -8.75 -9.73
CA TYR A 94 21.11 -7.87 -8.69
C TYR A 94 20.49 -8.16 -7.31
N PHE A 95 19.18 -8.36 -7.25
CA PHE A 95 18.47 -8.69 -6.01
C PHE A 95 18.46 -10.19 -5.67
N GLY A 96 19.05 -11.05 -6.52
CA GLY A 96 19.08 -12.50 -6.33
C GLY A 96 17.69 -13.15 -6.40
N VAL A 97 16.78 -12.58 -7.19
CA VAL A 97 15.38 -12.99 -7.32
C VAL A 97 15.18 -13.82 -8.58
N ASN A 98 14.47 -14.95 -8.46
CA ASN A 98 14.00 -15.69 -9.63
C ASN A 98 12.76 -15.01 -10.23
N ARG A 99 12.88 -14.49 -11.46
CA ARG A 99 11.78 -13.82 -12.18
C ARG A 99 10.52 -14.67 -12.27
N GLY A 100 10.64 -15.95 -12.61
CA GLY A 100 9.49 -16.84 -12.76
C GLY A 100 8.71 -17.03 -11.46
N ASP A 101 9.43 -17.20 -10.35
CA ASP A 101 8.83 -17.43 -9.03
C ASP A 101 8.09 -16.20 -8.51
N ILE A 102 8.72 -15.01 -8.57
CA ILE A 102 8.08 -13.77 -8.09
C ILE A 102 6.85 -13.42 -8.93
N ILE A 103 6.91 -13.53 -10.26
CA ILE A 103 5.77 -13.28 -11.15
C ILE A 103 4.62 -14.25 -10.84
N LYS A 104 4.93 -15.52 -10.56
CA LYS A 104 3.91 -16.50 -10.18
C LYS A 104 3.25 -16.14 -8.84
N LYS A 105 4.02 -15.70 -7.84
CA LYS A 105 3.48 -15.24 -6.55
C LYS A 105 2.56 -14.03 -6.75
N LEU A 106 3.01 -13.02 -7.50
CA LEU A 106 2.26 -11.81 -7.78
C LEU A 106 0.94 -12.09 -8.51
N ARG A 107 0.95 -12.98 -9.49
CA ARG A 107 -0.27 -13.43 -10.20
C ARG A 107 -1.26 -14.17 -9.30
N SER A 108 -0.79 -14.79 -8.22
CA SER A 108 -1.64 -15.52 -7.28
C SER A 108 -2.31 -14.65 -6.22
N LEU A 109 -1.90 -13.37 -6.10
CA LEU A 109 -2.43 -12.48 -5.08
C LEU A 109 -3.91 -12.19 -5.32
N ASN A 110 -4.71 -12.33 -4.27
CA ASN A 110 -6.09 -11.84 -4.30
C ASN A 110 -6.12 -10.29 -4.24
N ILE A 111 -7.28 -9.69 -4.51
CA ILE A 111 -7.41 -8.22 -4.55
C ILE A 111 -6.98 -7.57 -3.24
N GLY A 112 -7.38 -8.11 -2.09
CA GLY A 112 -7.00 -7.55 -0.78
C GLY A 112 -5.48 -7.56 -0.56
N GLN A 113 -4.81 -8.62 -1.00
CA GLN A 113 -3.36 -8.74 -0.96
C GLN A 113 -2.66 -7.75 -1.88
N GLN A 114 -3.25 -7.43 -3.04
CA GLN A 114 -2.68 -6.45 -3.96
C GLN A 114 -2.73 -5.03 -3.36
N PHE A 115 -3.83 -4.65 -2.69
CA PHE A 115 -3.90 -3.41 -1.92
C PHE A 115 -2.90 -3.41 -0.75
N ALA A 116 -2.85 -4.50 0.01
CA ALA A 116 -1.94 -4.60 1.15
C ALA A 116 -0.46 -4.58 0.74
N LEU A 117 -0.13 -5.07 -0.45
CA LEU A 117 1.23 -5.02 -1.00
C LEU A 117 1.64 -3.58 -1.32
N VAL A 118 0.78 -2.82 -1.98
CA VAL A 118 1.03 -1.39 -2.23
C VAL A 118 1.24 -0.65 -0.91
N ASP A 119 0.32 -0.77 0.04
CA ASP A 119 0.43 -0.14 1.36
C ASP A 119 1.71 -0.55 2.10
N TYR A 120 2.15 -1.80 1.95
CA TYR A 120 3.39 -2.29 2.57
C TYR A 120 4.63 -1.65 1.95
N LEU A 121 4.69 -1.55 0.62
CA LEU A 121 5.80 -0.91 -0.08
C LEU A 121 5.86 0.60 0.22
N GLU A 122 4.70 1.26 0.33
CA GLU A 122 4.63 2.68 0.69
C GLU A 122 5.07 2.96 2.13
N GLU A 123 4.73 2.10 3.09
CA GLU A 123 5.24 2.16 4.47
C GLU A 123 6.77 2.04 4.50
N LEU A 124 7.33 1.04 3.83
CA LEU A 124 8.78 0.85 3.76
C LEU A 124 9.50 2.06 3.14
N ARG A 125 8.90 2.68 2.12
CA ARG A 125 9.42 3.92 1.52
C ARG A 125 9.37 5.10 2.50
N GLY A 126 8.29 5.23 3.27
CA GLY A 126 8.16 6.24 4.31
C GLY A 126 9.20 6.10 5.41
N ASP A 127 9.46 4.86 5.85
CA ASP A 127 10.45 4.56 6.87
C ASP A 127 11.90 4.75 6.35
N ALA A 128 12.15 4.53 5.06
CA ALA A 128 13.46 4.77 4.44
C ALA A 128 13.82 6.27 4.30
N GLY A 129 12.85 7.18 4.44
CA GLY A 129 13.03 8.63 4.34
C GLY A 129 13.20 9.34 5.69
N GLY A 130 13.33 8.61 6.80
CA GLY A 130 13.35 9.17 8.16
C GLY A 130 14.70 9.06 8.87
N ASP A 131 15.71 9.82 8.43
CA ASP A 131 16.69 10.51 9.29
C ASP A 131 17.54 11.50 8.46
N ASP A 132 17.00 12.69 8.20
CA ASP A 132 17.81 13.86 7.81
C ASP A 132 17.29 15.10 8.55
N SER A 133 17.17 14.97 9.87
CA SER A 133 17.16 16.13 10.77
C SER A 133 18.56 16.30 11.35
N THR A 134 19.51 16.78 10.55
CA THR A 134 20.64 17.51 11.13
C THR A 134 20.16 18.87 11.59
N GLU A 135 20.17 19.03 12.91
CA GLU A 135 20.19 20.29 13.64
C GLU A 135 21.08 21.32 12.94
N GLU A 136 20.50 22.46 12.54
CA GLU A 136 21.23 23.72 12.45
C GLU A 136 20.65 24.68 13.49
N ASP A 137 21.11 24.51 14.74
CA ASP A 137 21.16 25.59 15.71
C ASP A 137 22.43 26.40 15.47
N HIS A 138 22.31 27.60 14.88
CA HIS A 138 23.31 28.67 14.96
C HIS A 138 22.65 30.05 15.04
#